data_AF-D5WJK0-F1
#
_entry.id   AF-D5WJK0-F1
#
_cell.length_a   1.000
_cell.length_b   1.000
_cell.length_c   1.000
_cell.angle_alpha   90.00
_cell.angle_beta   90.00
_cell.angle_gamma   90.00
#
_symmetry.space_group_name_H-M   'P 1'
#
loop_
_entity.id
_entity.type
_entity.pdbx_description
1 polymer ?
#
loop_
_entity_poly.entity_id
_entity_poly.type
_entity_poly.pdbx_seq_one_letter_code
_entity_poly.pdbx_strand_id
1 'polypeptide(L)'
;MNSLPRIALGVLAAACCFAPVAALAQPYDSTVPLTRAKVRADLIEWRKAGYDQSDDWFDYPDSAIRAGAIVAQWRAAAGTPSGQMPQ
;
A
#
# COMPACT_ATOMS: atom_id res chain seq x y z
N MET A 1 37.02 19.63 1.02
CA MET A 1 35.91 20.10 0.16
C MET A 1 35.01 18.92 -0.16
N ASN A 2 34.21 18.42 0.79
CA ASN A 2 33.41 17.20 0.56
C ASN A 2 32.10 17.19 1.40
N SER A 3 31.59 18.36 1.78
CA SER A 3 30.41 18.49 2.67
C SER A 3 29.08 18.42 1.90
N LEU A 4 29.06 18.94 0.67
CA LEU A 4 27.91 18.90 -0.24
C LEU A 4 27.38 17.47 -0.54
N PRO A 5 28.22 16.46 -0.87
CA PRO A 5 27.71 15.10 -1.12
C PRO A 5 27.17 14.43 0.14
N ARG A 6 27.68 14.80 1.33
CA ARG A 6 27.20 14.25 2.60
C ARG A 6 25.83 14.79 3.00
N ILE A 7 25.55 16.07 2.71
CA ILE A 7 24.24 16.67 2.94
C ILE A 7 23.21 16.06 1.97
N ALA A 8 23.56 15.91 0.69
CA ALA A 8 22.67 15.27 -0.30
C ALA A 8 22.35 13.81 0.06
N LEU A 9 23.36 13.04 0.49
CA LEU A 9 23.17 11.66 0.95
C LEU A 9 22.33 11.60 2.24
N GLY A 10 22.53 12.54 3.17
CA GLY A 10 21.74 12.65 4.39
C GLY A 10 20.27 12.94 4.13
N VAL A 11 19.95 13.85 3.19
CA VAL A 11 18.57 14.15 2.79
C VAL A 11 17.93 12.95 2.10
N LEU A 12 18.65 12.23 1.22
CA LEU A 12 18.14 11.04 0.55
C LEU A 12 17.87 9.89 1.55
N ALA A 13 18.78 9.68 2.51
CA ALA A 13 18.61 8.68 3.55
C ALA A 13 17.41 8.99 4.46
N ALA A 14 17.24 10.26 4.85
CA ALA A 14 16.08 10.70 5.63
C ALA A 14 14.77 10.47 4.86
N ALA A 15 14.70 10.82 3.58
CA ALA A 15 13.51 10.60 2.75
C ALA A 15 13.14 9.11 2.61
N CYS A 16 14.14 8.23 2.51
CA CYS A 16 13.93 6.78 2.40
C CYS A 16 13.29 6.19 3.68
N CYS A 17 13.63 6.72 4.86
CA CYS A 17 13.05 6.28 6.14
C CYS A 17 11.56 6.64 6.32
N PHE A 18 11.06 7.69 5.66
CA PHE A 18 9.66 8.14 5.79
C PHE A 18 8.72 7.64 4.68
N ALA A 19 9.24 7.03 3.62
CA ALA A 19 8.45 6.44 2.54
C ALA A 19 7.37 5.41 2.98
N PRO A 20 7.63 4.49 3.95
CA PRO A 20 6.63 3.48 4.31
C PRO A 20 5.45 4.04 5.14
N VAL A 21 5.60 5.23 5.75
CA VAL A 21 4.54 5.80 6.60
C VAL A 21 3.28 6.14 5.79
N ALA A 22 3.44 6.54 4.53
CA ALA A 22 2.29 6.85 3.66
C ALA A 22 1.44 5.62 3.30
N ALA A 23 2.05 4.44 3.23
CA ALA A 23 1.35 3.17 3.00
C ALA A 23 0.60 2.70 4.27
N LEU A 24 1.13 3.02 5.44
CA LEU A 24 0.54 2.67 6.75
C LEU A 24 -0.53 3.66 7.21
N ALA A 25 -0.56 4.88 6.67
CA ALA A 25 -1.47 5.95 7.09
C ALA A 25 -2.72 6.10 6.21
N GLN A 26 -3.11 5.08 5.43
CA GLN A 26 -4.36 5.12 4.68
C GLN A 26 -5.53 5.28 5.67
N PRO A 27 -6.29 6.38 5.63
CA PRO A 27 -7.38 6.59 6.57
C PRO A 27 -8.47 5.54 6.31
N TYR A 28 -8.67 4.66 7.27
CA TYR A 28 -9.84 3.79 7.31
C TYR A 28 -11.00 4.63 7.85
N ASP A 29 -11.90 5.04 6.97
CA ASP A 29 -13.14 5.69 7.38
C ASP A 29 -14.09 4.63 7.99
N SER A 30 -14.09 4.56 9.32
CA SER A 30 -14.92 3.62 10.08
C SER A 30 -16.40 3.99 10.09
N THR A 31 -16.78 5.16 9.56
CA THR A 31 -18.17 5.64 9.56
C THR A 31 -18.99 5.04 8.41
N VAL A 32 -18.35 4.45 7.40
CA VAL A 32 -19.01 3.79 6.27
C VAL A 32 -18.60 2.31 6.21
N PRO A 33 -19.45 1.39 6.70
CA PRO A 33 -19.15 -0.03 6.61
C PRO A 33 -19.08 -0.48 5.15
N LEU A 34 -18.03 -1.23 4.78
CA LEU A 34 -17.93 -1.80 3.45
C LEU A 34 -19.06 -2.79 3.19
N THR A 35 -19.66 -2.69 2.00
CA THR A 35 -20.61 -3.71 1.55
C THR A 35 -19.88 -5.03 1.28
N ARG A 36 -20.59 -6.15 1.44
CA ARG A 36 -20.03 -7.48 1.13
C ARG A 36 -19.54 -7.61 -0.31
N ALA A 37 -20.22 -6.94 -1.25
CA ALA A 37 -19.81 -6.87 -2.64
C ALA A 37 -18.44 -6.17 -2.77
N LYS A 38 -18.25 -5.06 -2.07
CA LYS A 38 -16.98 -4.32 -2.07
C LYS A 38 -15.84 -5.12 -1.46
N VAL A 39 -16.04 -5.76 -0.31
CA VAL A 39 -15.01 -6.62 0.31
C VAL A 39 -14.58 -7.76 -0.64
N ARG A 40 -15.53 -8.37 -1.34
CA ARG A 40 -15.20 -9.42 -2.33
C ARG A 40 -14.41 -8.87 -3.51
N ALA A 41 -14.76 -7.69 -4.00
CA ALA A 41 -14.03 -7.03 -5.08
C ALA A 41 -12.59 -6.70 -4.65
N ASP A 42 -12.41 -6.14 -3.46
CA ASP A 42 -11.09 -5.86 -2.88
C ASP A 42 -10.28 -7.16 -2.75
N LEU A 43 -10.85 -8.24 -2.21
CA LEU A 43 -10.15 -9.53 -2.10
C LEU A 43 -9.73 -10.11 -3.45
N ILE A 44 -10.53 -9.92 -4.52
CA ILE A 44 -10.15 -10.35 -5.87
C ILE A 44 -8.92 -9.58 -6.36
N GLU A 45 -8.85 -8.28 -6.10
CA GLU A 45 -7.68 -7.44 -6.46
C GLU A 45 -6.43 -7.92 -5.72
N TRP A 46 -6.53 -8.20 -4.42
CA TRP A 46 -5.42 -8.71 -3.62
C TRP A 46 -4.96 -10.10 -4.07
N ARG A 47 -5.88 -10.99 -4.45
CA ARG A 47 -5.51 -12.30 -5.01
C ARG A 47 -4.79 -12.16 -6.35
N LYS A 48 -5.21 -11.22 -7.21
CA LYS A 48 -4.48 -10.91 -8.46
C LYS A 48 -3.07 -10.38 -8.18
N ALA A 49 -2.88 -9.68 -7.07
CA ALA A 49 -1.56 -9.23 -6.60
C ALA A 49 -0.74 -10.34 -5.93
N GLY A 50 -1.27 -11.56 -5.87
CA GLY A 50 -0.58 -12.74 -5.34
C GLY A 50 -0.77 -12.99 -3.85
N TYR A 51 -1.74 -12.35 -3.18
CA TYR A 51 -2.05 -12.63 -1.78
C TYR A 51 -3.10 -13.75 -1.64
N ASP A 52 -2.75 -14.79 -0.90
CA ASP A 52 -3.68 -15.85 -0.48
C ASP A 52 -3.61 -16.06 1.03
N GLN A 53 -4.67 -15.68 1.76
CA GLN A 53 -4.71 -15.84 3.22
C GLN A 53 -4.62 -17.28 3.70
N SER A 54 -5.03 -18.26 2.88
CA SER A 54 -5.04 -19.66 3.27
C SER A 54 -3.67 -20.32 3.18
N ASP A 55 -2.85 -19.89 2.21
CA ASP A 55 -1.51 -20.42 1.99
C ASP A 55 -0.40 -19.51 2.57
N ASP A 56 -0.57 -18.19 2.54
CA ASP A 56 0.45 -17.21 2.93
C ASP A 56 0.57 -16.98 4.45
N TRP A 57 -0.10 -17.78 5.28
CA TRP A 57 -0.01 -17.61 6.74
C TRP A 57 1.43 -17.72 7.26
N PHE A 58 2.28 -18.48 6.58
CA PHE A 58 3.70 -18.65 6.89
C PHE A 58 4.54 -17.43 6.49
N ASP A 59 4.20 -16.79 5.36
CA ASP A 59 4.92 -15.64 4.80
C ASP A 59 4.31 -14.29 5.25
N TYR A 60 3.32 -14.33 6.15
CA TYR A 60 2.76 -13.15 6.77
C TYR A 60 3.77 -12.54 7.75
N PRO A 61 4.00 -11.21 7.74
CA PRO A 61 3.24 -10.17 7.04
C PRO A 61 3.76 -9.80 5.63
N ASP A 62 4.88 -10.36 5.18
CA ASP A 62 5.58 -9.92 3.96
C ASP A 62 4.73 -10.12 2.70
N SER A 63 3.99 -11.22 2.61
CA SER A 63 3.02 -11.48 1.52
C SER A 63 1.97 -10.37 1.40
N ALA A 64 1.37 -9.98 2.52
CA ALA A 64 0.36 -8.92 2.59
C ALA A 64 0.94 -7.55 2.23
N ILE A 65 2.14 -7.23 2.72
CA ILE A 65 2.82 -5.95 2.41
C ILE A 65 3.13 -5.85 0.90
N ARG A 66 3.67 -6.92 0.30
CA ARG A 66 3.97 -6.96 -1.14
C ARG A 66 2.71 -6.78 -1.98
N ALA A 67 1.67 -7.54 -1.70
CA ALA A 67 0.41 -7.45 -2.44
C ALA A 67 -0.25 -6.07 -2.26
N GLY A 68 -0.25 -5.52 -1.04
CA GLY A 68 -0.75 -4.18 -0.76
C GLY A 68 -0.02 -3.09 -1.56
N ALA A 69 1.29 -3.20 -1.71
CA ALA A 69 2.08 -2.27 -2.53
C ALA A 69 1.69 -2.34 -4.02
N ILE A 70 1.47 -3.54 -4.56
CA ILE A 70 1.04 -3.73 -5.95
C ILE A 70 -0.37 -3.15 -6.16
N VAL A 71 -1.30 -3.45 -5.27
CA VAL A 71 -2.68 -2.91 -5.30
C VAL A 71 -2.68 -1.39 -5.24
N ALA A 72 -1.87 -0.79 -4.37
CA ALA A 72 -1.75 0.66 -4.27
C ALA A 72 -1.24 1.29 -5.59
N GLN A 73 -0.26 0.66 -6.25
CA GLN A 73 0.23 1.11 -7.56
C GLN A 73 -0.85 1.05 -8.63
N TRP A 74 -1.64 -0.02 -8.68
CA TRP A 74 -2.75 -0.15 -9.63
C TRP A 74 -3.81 0.93 -9.44
N ARG A 75 -4.19 1.20 -8.20
CA ARG A 75 -5.18 2.24 -7.85
C ARG A 75 -4.68 3.64 -8.20
N ALA A 76 -3.41 3.92 -7.93
CA ALA A 76 -2.76 5.17 -8.33
C ALA A 76 -2.75 5.34 -9.86
N ALA A 77 -2.44 4.29 -10.62
CA ALA A 77 -2.46 4.31 -12.09
C ALA A 77 -3.88 4.49 -12.66
N ALA A 78 -4.90 3.95 -11.99
CA ALA A 78 -6.30 4.08 -12.38
C ALA A 78 -6.93 5.44 -11.97
N GLY A 79 -6.15 6.37 -11.39
CA GLY A 79 -6.68 7.64 -10.88
C GLY A 79 -7.73 7.46 -9.78
N THR A 80 -7.77 6.29 -9.14
CA THR A 80 -8.73 5.94 -8.11
C THR A 80 -8.06 6.13 -6.76
N PRO A 81 -8.27 7.25 -6.05
CA PRO A 81 -7.84 7.34 -4.66
C PRO A 81 -8.53 6.23 -3.86
N SER A 82 -7.80 5.57 -2.97
CA SER A 82 -8.19 4.36 -2.21
C SER A 82 -9.51 4.48 -1.42
N GLY A 83 -10.14 5.65 -1.36
CA GLY A 83 -11.41 5.92 -0.70
C GLY A 83 -12.60 6.23 -1.63
N GLN A 84 -12.42 6.30 -2.95
CA GLN A 84 -13.50 6.72 -3.86
C GLN A 84 -13.44 5.96 -5.18
N MET A 85 -14.22 4.88 -5.29
CA MET A 85 -14.55 4.27 -6.59
C MET A 85 -15.84 4.89 -7.12
N PRO A 86 -15.99 5.07 -8.45
CA PRO A 86 -17.23 5.57 -9.05
C PRO A 86 -18.38 4.61 -8.74
N GLN A 87 -19.55 5.19 -8.47
CA GLN A 87 -20.81 4.49 -8.18
C GLN A 87 -21.28 3.68 -9.39
#